data_AF-A0A9N7ZFK6-F1
#
_entry.id   AF-A0A9N7ZFK6-F1
#
_cell.length_a   1.000
_cell.length_b   1.000
_cell.length_c   1.000
_cell.angle_alpha   90.00
_cell.angle_beta   90.00
_cell.angle_gamma   90.00
#
_symmetry.space_group_name_H-M   'P 1'
#
loop_
_entity.id
_entity.type
_entity.pdbx_description
1 polymer ?
#
loop_
_entity_poly.entity_id
_entity_poly.type
_entity_poly.pdbx_seq_one_letter_code
_entity_poly.pdbx_strand_id
1 'polypeptide(L)'
;MSLSFTVKRKCGQPAAHCLPLTPAVENLWGSPPPPVANMGDDSEWMKLPTDQKCEHKVWKARLSGYEEAVKLFQKITDEKSPEWGKYLGLLKKFVTDSNAVAQLKGLEAALVFVENAHVATKTTGEVVSGVVTKVFNQPKARAKELGADICMMYIEIEKVEVVQDELLKGLDNKNPKIVVTCMDTLRRALSEYGSKIVR
;
A
#
# COMPACT_ATOMS: atom_id res chain seq x y z
N MET A 1 44.04 45.92 -2.02
CA MET A 1 43.09 46.73 -1.25
C MET A 1 42.20 45.78 -0.47
N SER A 2 42.37 45.79 0.86
CA SER A 2 41.76 44.89 1.85
C SER A 2 40.87 45.74 2.76
N LEU A 3 39.73 45.20 3.22
CA LEU A 3 38.93 45.60 4.39
C LEU A 3 37.75 44.59 4.44
N SER A 4 37.71 43.50 5.23
CA SER A 4 37.95 43.31 6.67
C SER A 4 37.16 44.28 7.55
N PHE A 5 35.93 43.89 7.89
CA PHE A 5 35.15 44.49 8.98
C PHE A 5 35.27 43.59 10.22
N THR A 6 36.06 44.05 11.18
CA THR A 6 36.11 43.57 12.56
C THR A 6 35.68 44.73 13.46
N VAL A 7 35.27 44.38 14.69
CA VAL A 7 35.09 45.23 15.89
C VAL A 7 33.59 45.57 16.13
N LYS A 8 32.97 45.18 17.25
CA LYS A 8 33.39 45.45 18.65
C LYS A 8 32.74 44.50 19.66
N ARG A 9 33.56 43.99 20.58
CA ARG A 9 33.16 43.37 21.85
C ARG A 9 32.55 44.43 22.78
N LYS A 10 31.62 44.03 23.64
CA LYS A 10 31.40 44.65 24.95
C LYS A 10 31.33 43.54 26.00
N CYS A 11 32.41 43.42 26.79
CA CYS A 11 32.38 42.79 28.11
C CYS A 11 31.66 43.72 29.10
N GLY A 12 30.94 43.14 30.05
CA GLY A 12 30.35 43.82 31.20
C GLY A 12 29.45 42.89 32.02
N GLN A 13 30.06 41.98 32.79
CA GLN A 13 29.47 41.35 33.98
C GLN A 13 29.66 42.31 35.19
N PRO A 14 29.16 42.06 36.43
CA PRO A 14 28.47 40.85 36.94
C PRO A 14 27.21 41.13 37.80
N ALA A 15 26.41 40.09 38.07
CA ALA A 15 25.78 39.86 39.38
C ALA A 15 25.28 38.42 39.44
N ALA A 16 26.02 37.59 40.18
CA ALA A 16 25.59 36.26 40.57
C ALA A 16 24.45 36.39 41.57
N HIS A 17 23.30 35.80 41.25
CA HIS A 17 22.29 35.49 42.26
C HIS A 17 22.21 33.98 42.39
N CYS A 18 22.79 33.49 43.48
CA CYS A 18 22.66 32.12 43.97
C CYS A 18 21.18 31.80 44.19
N LEU A 19 20.61 30.93 43.34
CA LEU A 19 19.42 30.17 43.71
C LEU A 19 19.87 28.90 44.45
N PRO A 20 19.19 28.54 45.55
CA PRO A 20 19.59 27.42 46.38
C PRO A 20 19.37 26.10 45.64
N LEU A 21 20.40 25.25 45.71
CA LEU A 21 20.33 23.84 45.38
C LEU A 21 19.30 23.18 46.31
N THR A 22 18.17 22.73 45.76
CA THR A 22 17.29 21.79 46.44
C THR A 22 17.95 20.40 46.41
N PRO A 23 18.00 19.66 47.54
CA PRO A 23 18.38 18.26 47.52
C PRO A 23 17.14 17.44 47.18
N ALA A 24 17.02 17.04 45.92
CA ALA A 24 16.08 16.01 45.51
C ALA A 24 16.78 15.07 44.53
N VAL A 25 17.83 14.42 45.03
CA VAL A 25 18.43 13.24 44.40
C VAL A 25 18.15 12.08 45.33
N GLU A 26 16.92 11.60 45.32
CA GLU A 26 16.58 10.32 45.91
C GLU A 26 15.45 9.67 45.11
N ASN A 27 15.70 8.44 44.67
CA ASN A 27 14.77 7.48 44.07
C ASN A 27 14.55 7.56 42.55
N LEU A 28 15.61 7.22 41.78
CA LEU A 28 15.52 6.78 40.37
C LEU A 28 15.93 5.31 40.17
N TRP A 29 15.89 4.50 41.23
CA TRP A 29 16.16 3.06 41.14
C TRP A 29 15.04 2.28 41.85
N GLY A 30 14.03 1.85 41.11
CA GLY A 30 12.98 1.02 41.69
C GLY A 30 11.67 0.90 40.94
N SER A 31 11.43 1.66 39.86
CA SER A 31 10.25 1.41 39.03
C SER A 31 10.47 0.12 38.25
N PRO A 32 9.69 -0.96 38.50
CA PRO A 32 9.77 -2.15 37.66
C PRO A 32 9.47 -1.72 36.21
N PRO A 33 10.13 -2.34 35.21
CA PRO A 33 9.76 -2.10 33.82
C PRO A 33 8.25 -2.28 33.69
N PRO A 34 7.55 -1.45 32.88
CA PRO A 34 6.14 -1.68 32.61
C PRO A 34 5.99 -3.16 32.22
N PRO A 35 4.97 -3.88 32.74
CA PRO A 35 4.79 -5.28 32.40
C PRO A 35 4.87 -5.38 30.89
N VAL A 36 5.80 -6.20 30.38
CA VAL A 36 5.94 -6.48 28.96
C VAL A 36 4.53 -6.84 28.51
N ALA A 37 3.89 -5.92 27.79
CA ALA A 37 2.54 -6.08 27.34
C ALA A 37 2.53 -7.40 26.57
N ASN A 38 1.86 -8.38 27.18
CA ASN A 38 1.60 -9.72 26.71
C ASN A 38 2.00 -9.88 25.23
N MET A 39 3.14 -10.54 24.95
CA MET A 39 3.36 -11.19 23.65
C MET A 39 2.32 -12.32 23.56
N GLY A 40 1.06 -11.91 23.40
CA GLY A 40 -0.05 -12.81 23.15
C GLY A 40 0.17 -13.36 21.76
N ASP A 41 0.77 -14.54 21.72
CA ASP A 41 0.83 -15.46 20.60
C ASP A 41 0.88 -14.77 19.22
N ASP A 42 2.05 -14.22 18.87
CA ASP A 42 2.36 -13.62 17.56
C ASP A 42 2.11 -14.57 16.36
N SER A 43 1.64 -15.81 16.60
CA SER A 43 1.37 -16.87 15.63
C SER A 43 -0.05 -17.44 15.70
N GLU A 44 -0.97 -16.91 16.51
CA GLU A 44 -2.34 -17.43 16.59
C GLU A 44 -3.05 -17.35 15.22
N TRP A 45 -2.75 -16.30 14.44
CA TRP A 45 -3.27 -16.10 13.10
C TRP A 45 -2.79 -17.16 12.08
N MET A 46 -1.77 -17.96 12.38
CA MET A 46 -1.27 -19.00 11.47
C MET A 46 -2.31 -20.12 11.27
N LYS A 47 -3.18 -20.36 12.26
CA LYS A 47 -4.25 -21.35 12.23
C LYS A 47 -5.49 -20.88 11.45
N LEU A 48 -5.59 -19.58 11.19
CA LEU A 48 -6.72 -19.01 10.46
C LEU A 48 -6.69 -19.45 8.99
N PRO A 49 -7.86 -19.57 8.35
CA PRO A 49 -7.92 -19.80 6.92
C PRO A 49 -7.40 -18.58 6.15
N THR A 50 -6.97 -18.80 4.91
CA THR A 50 -6.25 -17.81 4.10
C THR A 50 -7.05 -16.51 3.89
N ASP A 51 -8.36 -16.60 3.66
CA ASP A 51 -9.27 -15.44 3.53
C ASP A 51 -9.30 -14.56 4.78
N GLN A 52 -9.34 -15.15 5.98
CA GLN A 52 -9.31 -14.41 7.24
C GLN A 52 -7.95 -13.79 7.52
N LYS A 53 -6.86 -14.48 7.15
CA LYS A 53 -5.50 -13.92 7.24
C LYS A 53 -5.36 -12.64 6.42
N CYS A 54 -5.94 -12.60 5.22
CA CYS A 54 -5.88 -11.46 4.31
C CYS A 54 -6.51 -10.17 4.87
N GLU A 55 -7.43 -10.26 5.84
CA GLU A 55 -8.04 -9.09 6.47
C GLU A 55 -7.64 -8.87 7.93
N HIS A 56 -6.65 -9.63 8.41
CA HIS A 56 -6.21 -9.56 9.78
C HIS A 56 -5.55 -8.20 10.11
N LYS A 57 -5.69 -7.76 11.37
CA LYS A 57 -5.14 -6.49 11.84
C LYS A 57 -3.60 -6.43 11.70
N VAL A 58 -2.94 -7.57 11.90
CA VAL A 58 -1.47 -7.71 11.78
C VAL A 58 -1.07 -7.83 10.31
N TRP A 59 -0.23 -6.90 9.83
CA TRP A 59 0.20 -6.88 8.43
C TRP A 59 1.01 -8.13 8.00
N LYS A 60 1.76 -8.75 8.93
CA LYS A 60 2.48 -10.01 8.68
C LYS A 60 1.52 -11.16 8.38
N ALA A 61 0.38 -11.21 9.09
CA ALA A 61 -0.66 -12.18 8.84
C ALA A 61 -1.28 -11.97 7.45
N ARG A 62 -1.56 -10.71 7.07
CA ARG A 62 -2.05 -10.38 5.72
C ARG A 62 -1.05 -10.77 4.63
N LEU A 63 0.24 -10.47 4.82
CA LEU A 63 1.29 -10.89 3.89
C LEU A 63 1.29 -12.41 3.70
N SER A 64 1.25 -13.19 4.78
CA SER A 64 1.13 -14.65 4.71
C SER A 64 -0.15 -15.09 4.00
N GLY A 65 -1.28 -14.42 4.28
CA GLY A 65 -2.56 -14.66 3.60
C GLY A 65 -2.45 -14.44 2.10
N TYR A 66 -1.83 -13.35 1.65
CA TYR A 66 -1.63 -13.07 0.22
C TYR A 66 -0.69 -14.10 -0.45
N GLU A 67 0.37 -14.54 0.24
CA GLU A 67 1.25 -15.61 -0.25
C GLU A 67 0.53 -16.94 -0.44
N GLU A 68 -0.30 -17.32 0.53
CA GLU A 68 -1.15 -18.51 0.45
C GLU A 68 -2.22 -18.35 -0.64
N ALA A 69 -2.82 -17.16 -0.78
CA ALA A 69 -3.84 -16.87 -1.79
C ALA A 69 -3.29 -17.01 -3.22
N VAL A 70 -2.08 -16.49 -3.50
CA VAL A 70 -1.41 -16.69 -4.80
C VAL A 70 -1.31 -18.18 -5.12
N LYS A 71 -0.82 -18.99 -4.17
CA LYS A 71 -0.67 -20.44 -4.37
C LYS A 71 -2.01 -21.15 -4.52
N LEU A 72 -3.05 -20.67 -3.83
CA LEU A 72 -4.40 -21.21 -3.94
C LEU A 72 -4.98 -20.92 -5.32
N PHE A 73 -4.90 -19.68 -5.79
CA PHE A 73 -5.43 -19.25 -7.09
C PHE A 73 -4.76 -20.00 -8.24
N GLN A 74 -3.45 -20.25 -8.15
CA GLN A 74 -2.73 -21.07 -9.14
C GLN A 74 -3.13 -22.56 -9.15
N LYS A 75 -3.69 -23.07 -8.05
CA LYS A 75 -4.13 -24.48 -7.95
C LYS A 75 -5.56 -24.67 -8.40
N ILE A 76 -6.38 -23.62 -8.37
CA ILE A 76 -7.77 -23.71 -8.83
C ILE A 76 -7.75 -23.79 -10.35
N THR A 77 -8.10 -24.94 -10.90
CA THR A 77 -8.18 -25.16 -12.36
C THR A 77 -9.54 -24.76 -12.95
N ASP A 78 -10.56 -24.61 -12.12
CA ASP A 78 -11.91 -24.23 -12.53
C ASP A 78 -12.15 -22.73 -12.28
N GLU A 79 -12.28 -21.96 -13.35
CA GLU A 79 -12.59 -20.53 -13.34
C GLU A 79 -13.94 -20.18 -12.70
N LYS A 80 -14.87 -21.15 -12.59
CA LYS A 80 -16.21 -20.99 -12.01
C LYS A 80 -16.33 -21.59 -10.61
N SER A 81 -15.21 -22.01 -10.02
CA SER A 81 -15.18 -22.55 -8.67
C SER A 81 -15.79 -21.57 -7.65
N PRO A 82 -16.62 -22.05 -6.70
CA PRO A 82 -17.18 -21.21 -5.65
C PRO A 82 -16.11 -20.62 -4.71
N GLU A 83 -14.89 -21.16 -4.71
CA GLU A 83 -13.76 -20.65 -3.92
C GLU A 83 -13.41 -19.20 -4.28
N TRP A 84 -13.54 -18.81 -5.55
CA TRP A 84 -13.32 -17.43 -6.00
C TRP A 84 -14.26 -16.43 -5.31
N GLY A 85 -15.48 -16.87 -4.98
CA GLY A 85 -16.50 -16.05 -4.33
C GLY A 85 -16.07 -15.52 -2.96
N LYS A 86 -15.23 -16.27 -2.22
CA LYS A 86 -14.72 -15.87 -0.90
C LYS A 86 -13.81 -14.64 -0.97
N TYR A 87 -13.15 -14.44 -2.10
CA TYR A 87 -12.15 -13.38 -2.26
C TYR A 87 -12.70 -12.11 -2.90
N LEU A 88 -13.88 -12.16 -3.54
CA LEU A 88 -14.47 -11.00 -4.24
C LEU A 88 -14.46 -9.71 -3.40
N GLY A 89 -14.95 -9.76 -2.15
CA GLY A 89 -14.96 -8.59 -1.25
C GLY A 89 -13.61 -8.24 -0.62
N LEU A 90 -12.60 -9.09 -0.81
CA LEU A 90 -11.25 -8.90 -0.27
C LEU A 90 -10.30 -8.27 -1.29
N LEU A 91 -10.55 -8.40 -2.60
CA LEU A 91 -9.68 -7.88 -3.66
C LEU A 91 -9.40 -6.37 -3.50
N LYS A 92 -10.41 -5.58 -3.15
CA LYS A 92 -10.24 -4.17 -2.83
C LYS A 92 -9.24 -3.95 -1.69
N LYS A 93 -9.26 -4.79 -0.65
CA LYS A 93 -8.32 -4.69 0.49
C LYS A 93 -6.90 -5.01 0.07
N PHE A 94 -6.70 -5.91 -0.91
CA PHE A 94 -5.38 -6.32 -1.38
C PHE A 94 -4.66 -5.13 -2.03
N VAL A 95 -5.36 -4.43 -2.93
CA VAL A 95 -4.78 -3.30 -3.67
C VAL A 95 -4.73 -2.01 -2.87
N THR A 96 -5.47 -1.91 -1.76
CA THR A 96 -5.50 -0.73 -0.88
C THR A 96 -4.83 -0.93 0.48
N ASP A 97 -4.06 -2.02 0.65
CA ASP A 97 -3.36 -2.31 1.91
C ASP A 97 -2.47 -1.13 2.33
N SER A 98 -2.50 -0.82 3.63
CA SER A 98 -1.74 0.30 4.20
C SER A 98 -0.24 0.02 4.28
N ASN A 99 0.16 -1.24 4.31
CA ASN A 99 1.57 -1.63 4.35
C ASN A 99 2.06 -1.94 2.93
N ALA A 100 3.05 -1.20 2.43
CA ALA A 100 3.56 -1.36 1.07
C ALA A 100 4.12 -2.76 0.74
N VAL A 101 4.66 -3.48 1.73
CA VAL A 101 5.17 -4.85 1.54
C VAL A 101 4.01 -5.83 1.36
N ALA A 102 3.00 -5.74 2.24
CA ALA A 102 1.79 -6.55 2.13
C ALA A 102 1.01 -6.21 0.85
N GLN A 103 0.85 -4.92 0.54
CA GLN A 103 0.19 -4.43 -0.68
C GLN A 103 0.83 -5.02 -1.94
N LEU A 104 2.16 -5.03 -2.02
CA LEU A 104 2.85 -5.59 -3.19
C LEU A 104 2.50 -7.06 -3.41
N LYS A 105 2.42 -7.84 -2.34
CA LYS A 105 2.03 -9.25 -2.43
C LYS A 105 0.54 -9.41 -2.71
N GLY A 106 -0.29 -8.53 -2.16
CA GLY A 106 -1.71 -8.43 -2.47
C GLY A 106 -1.96 -8.13 -3.95
N LEU A 107 -1.14 -7.29 -4.59
CA LEU A 107 -1.21 -7.03 -6.03
C LEU A 107 -0.87 -8.26 -6.86
N GLU A 108 0.16 -9.02 -6.48
CA GLU A 108 0.47 -10.31 -7.14
C GLU A 108 -0.71 -11.29 -7.01
N ALA A 109 -1.34 -11.37 -5.83
CA ALA A 109 -2.54 -12.19 -5.63
C ALA A 109 -3.74 -11.71 -6.45
N ALA A 110 -3.94 -10.39 -6.53
CA ALA A 110 -5.02 -9.79 -7.31
C ALA A 110 -4.85 -10.04 -8.80
N LEU A 111 -3.63 -9.96 -9.33
CA LEU A 111 -3.34 -10.24 -10.73
C LEU A 111 -3.74 -11.67 -11.10
N VAL A 112 -3.25 -12.66 -10.33
CA VAL A 112 -3.59 -14.08 -10.57
C VAL A 112 -5.09 -14.32 -10.44
N PHE A 113 -5.77 -13.64 -9.50
CA PHE A 113 -7.22 -13.73 -9.38
C PHE A 113 -7.94 -13.21 -10.64
N VAL A 114 -7.53 -12.06 -11.16
CA VAL A 114 -8.15 -11.45 -12.35
C VAL A 114 -7.90 -12.28 -13.60
N GLU A 115 -6.72 -12.91 -13.71
CA GLU A 115 -6.36 -13.80 -14.81
C GLU A 115 -7.20 -15.09 -14.85
N ASN A 116 -7.60 -15.63 -13.70
CA ASN A 116 -8.15 -16.99 -13.62
C ASN A 116 -9.63 -17.06 -13.18
N ALA A 117 -10.17 -16.04 -12.52
CA ALA A 117 -11.52 -16.08 -11.96
C ALA A 117 -12.55 -15.47 -12.92
N HIS A 118 -13.57 -16.25 -13.31
CA HIS A 118 -14.67 -15.73 -14.15
C HIS A 118 -15.43 -14.57 -13.47
N VAL A 119 -15.49 -14.59 -12.14
CA VAL A 119 -16.15 -13.57 -11.33
C VAL A 119 -15.35 -12.28 -11.19
N ALA A 120 -14.12 -12.21 -11.70
CA ALA A 120 -13.25 -11.03 -11.60
C ALA A 120 -13.88 -9.78 -12.21
N THR A 121 -14.68 -9.93 -13.26
CA THR A 121 -15.46 -8.86 -13.91
C THR A 121 -16.31 -8.01 -12.96
N LYS A 122 -16.68 -8.54 -11.79
CA LYS A 122 -17.47 -7.83 -10.76
C LYS A 122 -16.64 -6.88 -9.90
N THR A 123 -15.32 -7.06 -9.88
CA THR A 123 -14.39 -6.33 -8.99
C THR A 123 -13.69 -5.16 -9.70
N THR A 124 -13.84 -5.03 -11.03
CA THR A 124 -13.06 -4.07 -11.83
C THR A 124 -13.11 -2.65 -11.30
N GLY A 125 -14.30 -2.11 -11.03
CA GLY A 125 -14.42 -0.72 -10.59
C GLY A 125 -13.69 -0.44 -9.28
N GLU A 126 -13.88 -1.29 -8.26
CA GLU A 126 -13.25 -1.08 -6.96
C GLU A 126 -11.74 -1.36 -6.96
N VAL A 127 -11.28 -2.34 -7.75
CA VAL A 127 -9.87 -2.69 -7.85
C VAL A 127 -9.12 -1.62 -8.62
N VAL A 128 -9.60 -1.21 -9.80
CA VAL A 128 -8.94 -0.18 -10.62
C VAL A 128 -8.92 1.16 -9.90
N SER A 129 -10.03 1.54 -9.24
CA SER A 129 -10.06 2.75 -8.42
C SER A 129 -9.04 2.69 -7.26
N GLY A 130 -8.92 1.53 -6.61
CA GLY A 130 -7.90 1.28 -5.59
C GLY A 130 -6.47 1.37 -6.12
N VAL A 131 -6.22 0.85 -7.33
CA VAL A 131 -4.92 0.93 -8.02
C VAL A 131 -4.55 2.38 -8.31
N VAL A 132 -5.44 3.15 -8.94
CA VAL A 132 -5.20 4.56 -9.30
C VAL A 132 -4.92 5.39 -8.04
N THR A 133 -5.69 5.19 -6.98
CA THR A 133 -5.61 6.04 -5.77
C THR A 133 -4.47 5.64 -4.81
N LYS A 134 -4.15 4.35 -4.70
CA LYS A 134 -3.17 3.84 -3.71
C LYS A 134 -1.88 3.34 -4.34
N VAL A 135 -1.95 2.61 -5.44
CA VAL A 135 -0.81 1.90 -6.04
C VAL A 135 0.02 2.83 -6.91
N PHE A 136 -0.61 3.64 -7.76
CA PHE A 136 0.09 4.58 -8.65
C PHE A 136 0.82 5.71 -7.91
N ASN A 137 0.45 5.95 -6.64
CA ASN A 137 1.18 6.88 -5.76
C ASN A 137 2.42 6.25 -5.10
N GLN A 138 2.63 4.93 -5.21
CA GLN A 138 3.77 4.27 -4.56
C GLN A 138 5.09 4.67 -5.21
N PRO A 139 6.17 4.82 -4.42
CA PRO A 139 7.51 5.07 -4.96
C PRO A 139 8.10 3.83 -5.66
N LYS A 140 7.61 2.63 -5.32
CA LYS A 140 8.15 1.36 -5.83
C LYS A 140 7.64 1.09 -7.25
N ALA A 141 8.55 1.08 -8.22
CA ALA A 141 8.22 0.83 -9.63
C ALA A 141 7.42 -0.46 -9.84
N ARG A 142 7.87 -1.57 -9.25
CA ARG A 142 7.19 -2.87 -9.35
C ARG A 142 5.73 -2.86 -8.89
N ALA A 143 5.37 -2.04 -7.90
CA ALA A 143 3.97 -1.93 -7.47
C ALA A 143 3.12 -1.27 -8.57
N LYS A 144 3.64 -0.22 -9.20
CA LYS A 144 2.97 0.48 -10.31
C LYS A 144 2.86 -0.40 -11.55
N GLU A 145 3.90 -1.16 -11.86
CA GLU A 145 3.90 -2.15 -12.96
C GLU A 145 2.79 -3.19 -12.76
N LEU A 146 2.74 -3.84 -11.59
CA LEU A 146 1.66 -4.79 -11.27
C LEU A 146 0.28 -4.14 -11.29
N GLY A 147 0.15 -2.90 -10.81
CA GLY A 147 -1.09 -2.15 -10.90
C GLY A 147 -1.53 -1.92 -12.36
N ALA A 148 -0.59 -1.57 -13.24
CA ALA A 148 -0.86 -1.40 -14.66
C ALA A 148 -1.20 -2.75 -15.33
N ASP A 149 -0.52 -3.83 -14.98
CA ASP A 149 -0.82 -5.19 -15.47
C ASP A 149 -2.24 -5.62 -15.08
N ILE A 150 -2.67 -5.37 -13.84
CA ILE A 150 -4.05 -5.62 -13.41
C ILE A 150 -5.05 -4.85 -14.28
N CYS A 151 -4.77 -3.58 -14.60
CA CYS A 151 -5.61 -2.80 -15.52
C CYS A 151 -5.67 -3.43 -16.92
N MET A 152 -4.54 -3.90 -17.47
CA MET A 152 -4.50 -4.58 -18.77
C MET A 152 -5.31 -5.87 -18.73
N MET A 153 -5.17 -6.69 -17.68
CA MET A 153 -5.95 -7.91 -17.54
C MET A 153 -7.47 -7.64 -17.50
N TYR A 154 -7.90 -6.55 -16.86
CA TYR A 154 -9.31 -6.16 -16.91
C TYR A 154 -9.77 -5.74 -18.31
N ILE A 155 -8.90 -5.10 -19.10
CA ILE A 155 -9.19 -4.77 -20.50
C ILE A 155 -9.36 -6.05 -21.32
N GLU A 156 -8.54 -7.08 -21.09
CA GLU A 156 -8.61 -8.36 -21.80
C GLU A 156 -9.94 -9.08 -21.57
N ILE A 157 -10.49 -9.02 -20.35
CA ILE A 157 -11.81 -9.59 -20.03
C ILE A 157 -12.98 -8.64 -20.38
N GLU A 158 -12.77 -7.77 -21.37
CA GLU A 158 -13.75 -6.84 -21.95
C GLU A 158 -14.31 -5.80 -20.96
N LYS A 159 -13.51 -5.37 -19.96
CA LYS A 159 -13.88 -4.30 -19.01
C LYS A 159 -13.22 -2.96 -19.29
N VAL A 160 -12.93 -2.70 -20.56
CA VAL A 160 -12.24 -1.48 -21.02
C VAL A 160 -12.91 -0.18 -20.55
N GLU A 161 -14.24 -0.07 -20.65
CA GLU A 161 -14.98 1.16 -20.29
C GLU A 161 -14.74 1.54 -18.82
N VAL A 162 -14.85 0.57 -17.92
CA VAL A 162 -14.65 0.78 -16.47
C VAL A 162 -13.20 1.16 -16.17
N VAL A 163 -12.24 0.50 -16.84
CA VAL A 163 -10.82 0.80 -16.66
C VAL A 163 -10.49 2.22 -17.16
N GLN A 164 -10.98 2.57 -18.35
CA GLN A 164 -10.80 3.88 -18.96
C GLN A 164 -11.39 5.00 -18.08
N ASP A 165 -12.63 4.84 -17.62
CA ASP A 165 -13.29 5.81 -16.75
C ASP A 165 -12.49 6.10 -15.47
N GLU A 166 -11.99 5.04 -14.81
CA GLU A 166 -11.18 5.21 -13.60
C GLU A 166 -9.79 5.81 -13.88
N LEU A 167 -9.16 5.47 -15.01
CA LEU A 167 -7.89 6.07 -15.42
C LEU A 167 -8.04 7.55 -15.78
N LEU A 168 -9.14 7.94 -16.45
CA LEU A 168 -9.46 9.33 -16.76
C LEU A 168 -9.68 10.15 -15.49
N LYS A 169 -10.40 9.63 -14.49
CA LYS A 169 -10.50 10.26 -13.16
C LYS A 169 -9.12 10.46 -12.51
N GLY A 170 -8.18 9.55 -12.78
CA GLY A 170 -6.79 9.66 -12.33
C GLY A 170 -5.99 10.80 -12.99
N LEU A 171 -6.37 11.23 -14.19
CA LEU A 171 -5.72 12.36 -14.88
C LEU A 171 -6.07 13.72 -14.25
N ASP A 172 -7.25 13.83 -13.65
CA ASP A 172 -7.69 15.03 -12.90
C ASP A 172 -7.15 15.08 -11.45
N ASN A 173 -6.24 14.15 -11.09
CA ASN A 173 -5.72 14.07 -9.73
C ASN A 173 -4.72 15.22 -9.44
N LYS A 174 -4.80 15.78 -8.23
CA LYS A 174 -3.87 16.83 -7.77
C LYS A 174 -2.42 16.35 -7.64
N ASN A 175 -2.20 15.03 -7.56
CA ASN A 175 -0.87 14.45 -7.47
C ASN A 175 -0.31 14.12 -8.87
N PRO A 176 0.71 14.84 -9.34
CA PRO A 176 1.25 14.64 -10.70
C PRO A 176 1.84 13.24 -10.92
N LYS A 177 2.26 12.53 -9.86
CA LYS A 177 2.76 11.15 -9.99
C LYS A 177 1.66 10.18 -10.42
N ILE A 178 0.45 10.40 -9.92
CA ILE A 178 -0.73 9.60 -10.29
C ILE A 178 -1.07 9.91 -11.75
N VAL A 179 -1.16 11.20 -12.11
CA VAL A 179 -1.45 11.65 -13.48
C VAL A 179 -0.49 11.04 -14.50
N VAL A 180 0.82 11.11 -14.26
CA VAL A 180 1.82 10.53 -15.16
C VAL A 180 1.67 9.01 -15.28
N THR A 181 1.45 8.31 -14.16
CA THR A 181 1.29 6.85 -14.19
C THR A 181 0.00 6.42 -14.90
N CYS A 182 -1.10 7.17 -14.72
CA CYS A 182 -2.35 6.96 -15.46
C CYS A 182 -2.16 7.19 -16.96
N MET A 183 -1.49 8.27 -17.35
CA MET A 183 -1.16 8.56 -18.74
C MET A 183 -0.29 7.46 -19.37
N ASP A 184 0.75 6.99 -18.66
CA ASP A 184 1.60 5.89 -19.12
C ASP A 184 0.82 4.59 -19.28
N THR A 185 -0.11 4.32 -18.36
CA THR A 185 -0.99 3.15 -18.41
C THR A 185 -1.92 3.24 -19.62
N LEU A 186 -2.57 4.39 -19.86
CA LEU A 186 -3.40 4.62 -21.05
C LEU A 186 -2.59 4.48 -22.34
N ARG A 187 -1.36 5.03 -22.39
CA ARG A 187 -0.47 4.90 -23.54
C ARG A 187 -0.14 3.44 -23.83
N ARG A 188 0.15 2.64 -22.80
CA ARG A 188 0.40 1.20 -22.93
C ARG A 188 -0.84 0.48 -23.45
N ALA A 189 -1.99 0.74 -22.85
CA ALA A 189 -3.27 0.17 -23.26
C ALA A 189 -3.53 0.44 -24.76
N LEU A 190 -3.33 1.67 -25.21
CA LEU A 190 -3.48 2.05 -26.63
C LEU A 190 -2.48 1.35 -27.55
N SER A 191 -1.26 1.12 -27.06
CA SER A 191 -0.22 0.44 -27.83
C SER A 191 -0.51 -1.05 -28.00
N GLU A 192 -1.13 -1.68 -26.99
CA GLU A 192 -1.42 -3.12 -26.97
C GLU A 192 -2.75 -3.48 -27.66
N TYR A 193 -3.81 -2.70 -27.43
CA TYR A 193 -5.17 -3.03 -27.89
C TYR A 193 -5.69 -2.10 -29.00
N GLY A 194 -4.97 -1.02 -29.32
CA GLY A 194 -5.32 -0.06 -30.37
C GLY A 194 -6.50 0.86 -29.99
N SER A 195 -7.18 1.39 -31.01
CA SER A 195 -8.29 2.36 -30.87
C SER A 195 -9.53 1.80 -30.17
N LYS A 196 -9.59 0.49 -29.92
CA LYS A 196 -10.66 -0.14 -29.13
C LYS A 196 -10.76 0.43 -27.71
N ILE A 197 -9.70 1.06 -27.21
CA ILE A 197 -9.64 1.69 -25.88
C ILE A 197 -10.10 3.15 -25.86
N VAL A 198 -10.20 3.83 -27.01
CA VAL A 198 -10.61 5.26 -27.08
C VAL A 198 -12.07 5.39 -27.50
N ARG A 199 -12.93 4.44 -27.11
CA ARG A 199 -14.34 4.54 -27.48
C ARG A 199 -15.13 5.38 -26.49
#